data_AF-A0A2E8VM87-F1
#
_entry.id   AF-A0A2E8VM87-F1
#
_cell.length_a   1.000
_cell.length_b   1.000
_cell.length_c   1.000
_cell.angle_alpha   90.00
_cell.angle_beta   90.00
_cell.angle_gamma   90.00
#
_symmetry.space_group_name_H-M   'P 1'
#
loop_
_entity.id
_entity.type
_entity.pdbx_description
1 polymer ?
#
loop_
_entity_poly.entity_id
_entity_poly.type
_entity_poly.pdbx_seq_one_letter_code
_entity_poly.pdbx_strand_id
1 'polypeptide(L)'
;MDSPLTNIAVCLCLTLCVSGGFAYESDQYLYRTAEVADSLPLMDARVNDALVQIAATWSGPRDDARFARAVYRELGGLYWVDHIERWANANPAIRKYPQTRFRSVYRGMPIWATRVNYLFGVARSMRVGGVRVGTDKFGHFFSQGLKYYKRHKRGWSDERVFGRGAFAERWIFGKLTTGVYANADLVANYEGMRFYASLFEDDVRSGKPAVVGWSEDGPVIARPFTWTDHVTDYWDEALNPGPMVPALEKRLHARMLGLCDAARAAPAAYSSPEDDALWERYEKIGLKDARHMQFTSVCSL
;
A
#
# COMPACT_ATOMS: atom_id res chain seq x y z
N MET A 1 -34.31 61.14 -5.26
CA MET A 1 -33.48 60.97 -6.48
C MET A 1 -32.44 59.95 -6.08
N ASP A 2 -32.83 58.70 -6.20
CA ASP A 2 -32.16 57.58 -5.55
C ASP A 2 -31.17 56.97 -6.55
N SER A 3 -29.90 56.96 -6.16
CA SER A 3 -28.78 56.39 -6.90
C SER A 3 -28.82 54.85 -6.78
N PRO A 4 -28.82 54.09 -7.90
CA PRO A 4 -28.78 52.65 -7.84
C PRO A 4 -27.35 52.17 -7.61
N LEU A 5 -27.19 51.39 -6.55
CA LEU A 5 -25.99 50.64 -6.21
C LEU A 5 -25.64 49.67 -7.36
N THR A 6 -24.43 49.81 -7.87
CA THR A 6 -23.79 48.94 -8.85
C THR A 6 -23.65 47.53 -8.29
N ASN A 7 -24.48 46.59 -8.75
CA ASN A 7 -24.32 45.17 -8.49
C ASN A 7 -23.09 44.63 -9.23
N ILE A 8 -21.93 44.62 -8.57
CA ILE A 8 -20.79 43.81 -8.98
C ILE A 8 -21.12 42.37 -8.58
N ALA A 9 -21.70 41.62 -9.50
CA ALA A 9 -21.76 40.17 -9.41
C ALA A 9 -20.34 39.63 -9.55
N VAL A 10 -19.66 39.45 -8.41
CA VAL A 10 -18.43 38.64 -8.35
C VAL A 10 -18.84 37.22 -8.68
N CYS A 11 -18.64 36.86 -9.95
CA CYS A 11 -18.72 35.49 -10.43
C CYS A 11 -17.55 34.73 -9.78
N LEU A 12 -17.78 34.18 -8.59
CA LEU A 12 -16.88 33.26 -7.93
C LEU A 12 -16.86 31.98 -8.76
N CYS A 13 -16.05 31.96 -9.81
CA CYS A 13 -15.64 30.73 -10.47
C CYS A 13 -14.85 29.92 -9.44
N LEU A 14 -15.57 29.14 -8.64
CA LEU A 14 -15.05 27.95 -7.99
C LEU A 14 -14.58 27.03 -9.10
N THR A 15 -13.33 27.23 -9.53
CA THR A 15 -12.54 26.15 -10.12
C THR A 15 -12.54 25.03 -9.09
N LEU A 16 -13.47 24.09 -9.28
CA LEU A 16 -13.41 22.74 -8.75
C LEU A 16 -12.14 22.13 -9.32
N CYS A 17 -10.99 22.43 -8.69
CA CYS A 17 -9.88 21.51 -8.70
C CYS A 17 -10.48 20.17 -8.26
N VAL A 18 -10.52 19.21 -9.17
CA VAL A 18 -10.86 17.82 -8.89
C VAL A 18 -9.78 17.33 -7.92
N SER A 19 -9.99 17.57 -6.62
CA SER A 19 -9.26 16.92 -5.56
C SER A 19 -9.58 15.44 -5.70
N GLY A 20 -8.59 14.68 -6.14
CA GLY A 20 -8.70 13.23 -6.25
C GLY A 20 -9.22 12.70 -4.93
N GLY A 21 -10.41 12.09 -4.96
CA GLY A 21 -10.99 11.47 -3.77
C GLY A 21 -10.01 10.41 -3.24
N PHE A 22 -9.57 10.61 -2.01
CA PHE A 22 -8.68 9.69 -1.29
C PHE A 22 -9.32 8.33 -1.15
N ALA A 23 -8.52 7.27 -1.04
CA ALA A 23 -9.02 5.92 -1.05
C ALA A 23 -8.40 4.98 -0.02
N TYR A 24 -9.21 4.08 0.53
CA TYR A 24 -8.85 3.31 1.73
C TYR A 24 -8.70 1.80 1.52
N GLU A 25 -9.43 1.24 0.57
CA GLU A 25 -9.31 -0.16 0.15
C GLU A 25 -9.04 -0.18 -1.35
N SER A 26 -8.25 -1.15 -1.81
CA SER A 26 -7.96 -1.32 -3.23
C SER A 26 -8.86 -2.41 -3.84
N ASP A 27 -9.07 -2.38 -5.16
CA ASP A 27 -9.76 -3.48 -5.84
C ASP A 27 -8.80 -4.17 -6.80
N GLN A 28 -8.24 -5.28 -6.33
CA GLN A 28 -7.35 -6.11 -7.11
C GLN A 28 -8.05 -7.33 -7.72
N TYR A 29 -9.36 -7.50 -7.49
CA TYR A 29 -10.16 -8.62 -7.99
C TYR A 29 -10.56 -8.42 -9.46
N LEU A 30 -10.88 -7.18 -9.85
CA LEU A 30 -11.27 -6.87 -11.23
C LEU A 30 -10.07 -6.63 -12.16
N TYR A 31 -10.31 -6.83 -13.46
CA TYR A 31 -9.36 -6.52 -14.54
C TYR A 31 -8.02 -7.27 -14.43
N ARG A 32 -7.99 -8.48 -13.87
CA ARG A 32 -6.74 -9.24 -13.64
C ARG A 32 -5.98 -9.59 -14.92
N THR A 33 -6.69 -9.72 -16.04
CA THR A 33 -6.11 -9.94 -17.38
C THR A 33 -5.81 -8.64 -18.15
N ALA A 34 -6.08 -7.47 -17.58
CA ALA A 34 -5.81 -6.20 -18.27
C ALA A 34 -4.31 -5.92 -18.30
N GLU A 35 -3.81 -5.51 -19.48
CA GLU A 35 -2.42 -5.11 -19.64
C GLU A 35 -2.17 -3.71 -19.06
N VAL A 36 -1.34 -3.67 -18.02
CA VAL A 36 -0.86 -2.45 -17.38
C VAL A 36 0.66 -2.50 -17.31
N ALA A 37 1.30 -1.45 -17.82
CA ALA A 37 2.74 -1.33 -17.82
C ALA A 37 3.29 -1.41 -16.38
N ASP A 38 4.38 -2.15 -16.23
CA ASP A 38 5.06 -2.26 -14.95
C ASP A 38 5.70 -0.93 -14.57
N SER A 39 5.45 -0.48 -13.35
CA SER A 39 5.93 0.80 -12.84
C SER A 39 7.20 0.65 -12.00
N LEU A 40 7.79 -0.55 -11.90
CA LEU A 40 8.99 -0.81 -11.12
C LEU A 40 10.11 0.21 -11.37
N PRO A 41 10.53 0.52 -12.61
CA PRO A 41 11.62 1.48 -12.83
C PRO A 41 11.32 2.86 -12.26
N LEU A 42 10.09 3.35 -12.41
CA LEU A 42 9.67 4.66 -11.91
C LEU A 42 9.59 4.67 -10.38
N MET A 43 9.06 3.58 -9.81
CA MET A 43 8.89 3.43 -8.36
C MET A 43 10.24 3.25 -7.66
N ASP A 44 11.18 2.51 -8.25
CA ASP A 44 12.56 2.38 -7.77
C ASP A 44 13.30 3.71 -7.87
N ALA A 45 13.21 4.40 -9.00
CA ALA A 45 13.83 5.71 -9.19
C ALA A 45 13.38 6.70 -8.12
N ARG A 46 12.06 6.80 -7.85
CA ARG A 46 11.54 7.73 -6.83
C ARG A 46 12.14 7.53 -5.44
N VAL A 47 12.32 6.27 -5.03
CA VAL A 47 12.89 5.95 -3.70
C VAL A 47 14.40 6.17 -3.70
N ASN A 48 15.11 5.73 -4.74
CA ASN A 48 16.55 5.94 -4.85
C ASN A 48 16.92 7.42 -4.92
N ASP A 49 16.18 8.23 -5.68
CA ASP A 49 16.37 9.67 -5.76
C ASP A 49 16.23 10.33 -4.39
N ALA A 50 15.22 9.93 -3.61
CA ALA A 50 15.04 10.40 -2.25
C ALA A 50 16.22 10.04 -1.34
N LEU A 51 16.71 8.79 -1.42
CA LEU A 51 17.86 8.35 -0.63
C LEU A 51 19.13 9.12 -1.00
N VAL A 52 19.41 9.30 -2.28
CA VAL A 52 20.55 10.07 -2.79
C VAL A 52 20.46 11.52 -2.34
N GLN A 53 19.29 12.16 -2.44
CA GLN A 53 19.10 13.55 -1.99
C GLN A 53 19.32 13.71 -0.48
N ILE A 54 18.79 12.78 0.33
CA ILE A 54 19.00 12.78 1.78
C ILE A 54 20.48 12.61 2.11
N ALA A 55 21.18 11.70 1.43
CA ALA A 55 22.61 11.50 1.63
C ALA A 55 23.44 12.73 1.25
N ALA A 56 23.16 13.32 0.08
CA ALA A 56 23.90 14.49 -0.44
C ALA A 56 23.72 15.76 0.41
N THR A 57 22.62 15.87 1.14
CA THR A 57 22.32 17.02 2.02
C THR A 57 22.58 16.73 3.50
N TRP A 58 23.20 15.59 3.81
CA TRP A 58 23.45 15.18 5.19
C TRP A 58 24.54 16.02 5.83
N SER A 59 24.28 16.52 7.04
CA SER A 59 25.26 17.27 7.83
C SER A 59 25.38 16.73 9.25
N GLY A 60 26.59 16.45 9.69
CA GLY A 60 26.89 15.95 11.04
C GLY A 60 27.10 14.43 11.12
N PRO A 61 27.27 13.88 12.33
CA PRO A 61 27.71 12.50 12.52
C PRO A 61 26.67 11.48 12.06
N ARG A 62 27.09 10.20 12.06
CA ARG A 62 26.19 9.06 11.85
C ARG A 62 25.01 9.10 12.82
N ASP A 63 23.80 9.09 12.26
CA ASP A 63 22.55 9.03 13.00
C ASP A 63 21.47 8.31 12.16
N ASP A 64 21.44 6.98 12.28
CA ASP A 64 20.52 6.10 11.55
C ASP A 64 19.04 6.46 11.83
N ALA A 65 18.72 6.91 13.05
CA ALA A 65 17.36 7.28 13.42
C ALA A 65 16.92 8.62 12.80
N ARG A 66 17.84 9.57 12.65
CA ARG A 66 17.60 10.82 11.90
C ARG A 66 17.52 10.55 10.41
N PHE A 67 18.33 9.64 9.87
CA PHE A 67 18.27 9.28 8.45
C PHE A 67 16.95 8.59 8.11
N ALA A 68 16.53 7.58 8.89
CA ALA A 68 15.22 6.96 8.75
C ALA A 68 14.06 7.96 8.83
N ARG A 69 14.15 8.96 9.74
CA ARG A 69 13.15 10.05 9.81
C ARG A 69 13.20 10.97 8.60
N ALA A 70 14.37 11.23 8.01
CA ALA A 70 14.49 11.99 6.78
C ALA A 70 13.80 11.26 5.62
N VAL A 71 14.04 9.95 5.47
CA VAL A 71 13.36 9.09 4.48
C VAL A 71 11.84 9.17 4.63
N TYR A 72 11.34 9.03 5.86
CA TYR A 72 9.90 9.16 6.14
C TYR A 72 9.34 10.55 5.83
N ARG A 73 10.10 11.63 6.07
CA ARG A 73 9.63 12.99 5.73
C ARG A 73 9.54 13.20 4.22
N GLU A 74 10.42 12.56 3.46
CA GLU A 74 10.49 12.70 2.01
C GLU A 74 9.42 11.83 1.30
N LEU A 75 9.33 10.56 1.68
CA LEU A 75 8.48 9.56 1.01
C LEU A 75 7.18 9.24 1.75
N GLY A 76 7.22 9.32 3.08
CA GLY A 76 6.05 9.12 3.93
C GLY A 76 5.16 10.35 3.99
N GLY A 77 4.22 10.40 4.94
CA GLY A 77 3.34 11.55 5.13
C GLY A 77 2.78 11.65 6.54
N LEU A 78 2.36 12.87 6.89
CA LEU A 78 1.61 13.15 8.12
C LEU A 78 0.12 13.16 7.77
N TYR A 79 -0.63 12.28 8.42
CA TYR A 79 -2.08 12.11 8.29
C TYR A 79 -2.58 11.66 6.90
N TRP A 80 -3.14 10.45 6.91
CA TRP A 80 -4.02 9.82 5.91
C TRP A 80 -3.42 9.36 4.58
N VAL A 81 -2.44 10.06 3.98
CA VAL A 81 -1.84 9.66 2.67
C VAL A 81 -0.37 10.08 2.56
N ASP A 82 0.51 9.14 2.21
CA ASP A 82 1.96 9.39 2.10
C ASP A 82 2.35 10.14 0.81
N HIS A 83 3.51 10.80 0.81
CA HIS A 83 4.00 11.57 -0.35
C HIS A 83 4.18 10.69 -1.57
N ILE A 84 4.71 9.48 -1.39
CA ILE A 84 4.91 8.53 -2.49
C ILE A 84 3.57 8.09 -3.10
N GLU A 85 2.55 7.89 -2.29
CA GLU A 85 1.22 7.49 -2.76
C GLU A 85 0.58 8.62 -3.57
N ARG A 86 0.65 9.86 -3.07
CA ARG A 86 0.16 11.04 -3.80
C ARG A 86 0.89 11.23 -5.12
N TRP A 87 2.21 11.11 -5.09
CA TRP A 87 3.04 11.19 -6.29
C TRP A 87 2.67 10.10 -7.29
N ALA A 88 2.56 8.83 -6.85
CA ALA A 88 2.21 7.72 -7.71
C ALA A 88 0.84 7.93 -8.35
N ASN A 89 -0.15 8.39 -7.57
CA ASN A 89 -1.50 8.69 -8.05
C ASN A 89 -1.57 9.87 -9.03
N ALA A 90 -0.78 10.92 -8.82
CA ALA A 90 -0.74 12.09 -9.70
C ALA A 90 0.12 11.89 -10.96
N ASN A 91 1.11 11.01 -10.92
CA ASN A 91 2.05 10.82 -12.03
C ASN A 91 1.36 10.12 -13.23
N PRO A 92 1.28 10.77 -14.41
CA PRO A 92 0.65 10.20 -15.59
C PRO A 92 1.48 9.09 -16.26
N ALA A 93 2.79 9.04 -16.01
CA ALA A 93 3.66 7.96 -16.49
C ALA A 93 3.40 6.63 -15.76
N ILE A 94 2.85 6.69 -14.54
CA ILE A 94 2.44 5.50 -13.80
C ILE A 94 1.06 5.07 -14.29
N ARG A 95 1.06 4.00 -15.09
CA ARG A 95 -0.18 3.40 -15.59
C ARG A 95 -0.86 2.64 -14.46
N LYS A 96 -2.12 3.01 -14.21
CA LYS A 96 -2.98 2.39 -13.20
C LYS A 96 -4.05 1.56 -13.87
N TYR A 97 -4.49 0.54 -13.16
CA TYR A 97 -5.65 -0.25 -13.55
C TYR A 97 -6.93 0.62 -13.58
N PRO A 98 -7.96 0.21 -14.35
CA PRO A 98 -9.13 1.04 -14.62
C PRO A 98 -10.18 1.01 -13.49
N GLN A 99 -9.90 0.39 -12.35
CA GLN A 99 -10.82 0.42 -11.22
C GLN A 99 -11.05 1.87 -10.77
N THR A 100 -12.29 2.12 -10.39
CA THR A 100 -12.71 3.35 -9.73
C THR A 100 -13.72 2.96 -8.66
N ARG A 101 -14.10 3.88 -7.77
CA ARG A 101 -15.16 3.62 -6.79
C ARG A 101 -16.50 3.14 -7.39
N PHE A 102 -16.76 3.50 -8.65
CA PHE A 102 -17.97 3.10 -9.38
C PHE A 102 -17.76 1.85 -10.25
N ARG A 103 -16.51 1.45 -10.46
CA ARG A 103 -16.09 0.27 -11.23
C ARG A 103 -15.20 -0.60 -10.35
N SER A 104 -15.77 -1.06 -9.23
CA SER A 104 -15.09 -1.94 -8.28
C SER A 104 -16.01 -3.07 -7.76
N VAL A 105 -15.40 -4.10 -7.16
CA VAL A 105 -16.11 -5.13 -6.38
C VAL A 105 -16.89 -4.57 -5.18
N TYR A 106 -16.67 -3.31 -4.82
CA TYR A 106 -17.39 -2.63 -3.74
C TYR A 106 -18.62 -1.82 -4.21
N ARG A 107 -18.83 -1.68 -5.53
CA ARG A 107 -19.95 -0.89 -6.10
C ARG A 107 -21.31 -1.33 -5.53
N GLY A 108 -22.10 -0.42 -4.97
CA GLY A 108 -23.48 -0.72 -4.51
C GLY A 108 -23.54 -1.50 -3.18
N MET A 109 -22.44 -1.54 -2.44
CA MET A 109 -22.44 -2.05 -1.06
C MET A 109 -23.10 -1.07 -0.09
N PRO A 110 -23.76 -1.58 0.98
CA PRO A 110 -24.47 -0.70 1.91
C PRO A 110 -23.46 0.21 2.60
N ILE A 111 -23.80 1.49 2.74
CA ILE A 111 -22.91 2.50 3.34
C ILE A 111 -22.43 2.05 4.71
N TRP A 112 -23.26 1.36 5.51
CA TRP A 112 -22.85 0.85 6.82
C TRP A 112 -21.75 -0.22 6.78
N ALA A 113 -21.60 -0.95 5.66
CA ALA A 113 -20.58 -1.96 5.45
C ALA A 113 -19.33 -1.42 4.74
N THR A 114 -19.42 -0.26 4.09
CA THR A 114 -18.32 0.35 3.31
C THR A 114 -18.18 1.84 3.63
N ARG A 115 -18.34 2.24 4.90
CA ARG A 115 -18.45 3.65 5.32
C ARG A 115 -17.26 4.47 4.83
N VAL A 116 -16.07 3.90 4.95
CA VAL A 116 -14.84 4.57 4.53
C VAL A 116 -14.58 4.49 3.02
N ASN A 117 -14.86 3.39 2.31
CA ASN A 117 -14.80 3.40 0.83
C ASN A 117 -15.83 4.33 0.18
N TYR A 118 -16.95 4.56 0.87
CA TYR A 118 -17.98 5.50 0.43
C TYR A 118 -17.55 6.97 0.59
N LEU A 119 -16.92 7.30 1.73
CA LEU A 119 -16.42 8.65 2.04
C LEU A 119 -15.09 8.97 1.34
N PHE A 120 -14.25 7.96 1.20
CA PHE A 120 -12.88 8.01 0.71
C PHE A 120 -12.70 6.89 -0.32
N GLY A 121 -13.34 6.91 -1.48
CA GLY A 121 -12.89 6.19 -2.70
C GLY A 121 -12.50 4.69 -2.65
N VAL A 122 -11.95 4.20 -3.78
CA VAL A 122 -11.26 2.90 -3.91
C VAL A 122 -9.91 3.18 -4.53
N ALA A 123 -8.84 2.68 -3.91
CA ALA A 123 -7.48 3.00 -4.29
C ALA A 123 -7.21 2.34 -5.63
N ARG A 124 -6.59 3.09 -6.54
CA ARG A 124 -6.23 2.51 -7.83
C ARG A 124 -5.09 1.55 -7.59
N SER A 125 -5.14 0.40 -8.25
CA SER A 125 -4.01 -0.50 -8.27
C SER A 125 -3.08 -0.13 -9.42
N MET A 126 -1.81 -0.51 -9.30
CA MET A 126 -0.80 -0.43 -10.34
C MET A 126 0.02 -1.71 -10.35
N ARG A 127 0.86 -1.91 -11.37
CA ARG A 127 1.74 -3.07 -11.45
C ARG A 127 3.16 -2.65 -11.04
N VAL A 128 3.78 -3.39 -10.11
CA VAL A 128 5.14 -3.16 -9.64
C VAL A 128 5.83 -4.50 -9.49
N GLY A 129 6.89 -4.74 -10.26
CA GLY A 129 7.69 -5.96 -10.16
C GLY A 129 6.88 -7.22 -10.50
N GLY A 130 5.98 -7.12 -11.47
CA GLY A 130 5.07 -8.19 -11.86
C GLY A 130 3.77 -8.22 -11.05
N VAL A 131 3.79 -7.72 -9.82
CA VAL A 131 2.68 -7.82 -8.85
C VAL A 131 1.70 -6.66 -9.00
N ARG A 132 0.41 -6.93 -8.81
CA ARG A 132 -0.61 -5.89 -8.71
C ARG A 132 -0.68 -5.37 -7.28
N VAL A 133 -0.46 -4.07 -7.09
CA VAL A 133 -0.38 -3.43 -5.77
C VAL A 133 -1.37 -2.26 -5.68
N GLY A 134 -2.13 -2.18 -4.59
CA GLY A 134 -2.92 -1.00 -4.22
C GLY A 134 -2.01 0.16 -3.82
N THR A 135 -2.27 1.37 -4.31
CA THR A 135 -1.36 2.51 -4.06
C THR A 135 -1.22 2.87 -2.59
N ASP A 136 -2.25 2.61 -1.79
CA ASP A 136 -2.29 2.79 -0.33
C ASP A 136 -1.22 1.97 0.41
N LYS A 137 -0.87 0.79 -0.12
CA LYS A 137 0.15 -0.10 0.48
C LYS A 137 1.53 0.55 0.53
N PHE A 138 1.85 1.43 -0.42
CA PHE A 138 3.11 2.20 -0.38
C PHE A 138 3.14 3.17 0.80
N GLY A 139 2.00 3.75 1.18
CA GLY A 139 1.91 4.58 2.37
C GLY A 139 2.04 3.76 3.66
N HIS A 140 1.45 2.57 3.70
CA HIS A 140 1.64 1.63 4.81
C HIS A 140 3.12 1.28 5.01
N PHE A 141 3.82 0.98 3.91
CA PHE A 141 5.24 0.67 3.89
C PHE A 141 6.12 1.74 4.55
N PHE A 142 5.98 3.02 4.20
CA PHE A 142 6.81 4.06 4.80
C PHE A 142 6.32 4.49 6.19
N SER A 143 5.01 4.72 6.36
CA SER A 143 4.47 5.29 7.60
C SER A 143 4.38 4.28 8.74
N GLN A 144 3.73 3.14 8.53
CA GLN A 144 3.59 2.10 9.55
C GLN A 144 4.88 1.31 9.68
N GLY A 145 5.59 1.07 8.58
CA GLY A 145 6.92 0.47 8.61
C GLY A 145 7.89 1.21 9.53
N LEU A 146 7.92 2.54 9.51
CA LEU A 146 8.77 3.31 10.44
C LEU A 146 8.33 3.13 11.89
N LYS A 147 7.03 3.06 12.16
CA LYS A 147 6.51 2.84 13.53
C LYS A 147 6.90 1.45 14.02
N TYR A 148 6.84 0.43 13.17
CA TYR A 148 7.24 -0.93 13.49
C TYR A 148 8.74 -0.98 13.74
N TYR A 149 9.55 -0.40 12.85
CA TYR A 149 11.00 -0.32 13.00
C TYR A 149 11.41 0.35 14.31
N LYS A 150 10.81 1.50 14.65
CA LYS A 150 11.06 2.18 15.92
C LYS A 150 10.73 1.34 17.16
N ARG A 151 9.73 0.47 17.09
CA ARG A 151 9.36 -0.44 18.20
C ARG A 151 10.34 -1.62 18.26
N HIS A 152 10.69 -2.18 17.11
CA HIS A 152 11.67 -3.25 17.00
C HIS A 152 13.04 -2.80 17.56
N LYS A 153 13.54 -1.62 17.18
CA LYS A 153 14.79 -1.04 17.74
C LYS A 153 14.72 -0.71 19.23
N ARG A 154 13.53 -0.64 19.83
CA ARG A 154 13.34 -0.51 21.29
C ARG A 154 13.30 -1.86 22.01
N GLY A 155 13.59 -2.97 21.33
CA GLY A 155 13.60 -4.32 21.89
C GLY A 155 12.20 -4.85 22.22
N TRP A 156 11.15 -4.36 21.54
CA TRP A 156 9.81 -4.92 21.72
C TRP A 156 9.75 -6.30 21.06
N SER A 157 9.08 -7.26 21.70
CA SER A 157 8.87 -8.58 21.12
C SER A 157 8.03 -8.49 19.83
N ASP A 158 8.21 -9.44 18.93
CA ASP A 158 7.49 -9.50 17.65
C ASP A 158 5.97 -9.51 17.88
N GLU A 159 5.48 -10.23 18.88
CA GLU A 159 4.05 -10.23 19.27
C GLU A 159 3.57 -8.83 19.66
N ARG A 160 4.44 -8.04 20.31
CA ARG A 160 4.09 -6.68 20.72
C ARG A 160 4.18 -5.68 19.56
N VAL A 161 5.13 -5.86 18.65
CA VAL A 161 5.28 -5.03 17.44
C VAL A 161 4.09 -5.24 16.51
N PHE A 162 3.80 -6.50 16.18
CA PHE A 162 2.76 -6.88 15.21
C PHE A 162 1.37 -6.95 15.85
N GLY A 163 1.24 -7.43 17.09
CA GLY A 163 -0.04 -7.52 17.79
C GLY A 163 -0.68 -6.15 18.06
N ARG A 164 0.11 -5.08 18.21
CA ARG A 164 -0.43 -3.71 18.23
C ARG A 164 -0.81 -3.21 16.84
N GLY A 165 -0.17 -3.72 15.80
CA GLY A 165 -0.57 -3.56 14.40
C GLY A 165 -1.93 -4.16 14.14
N ALA A 166 -2.10 -5.46 14.42
CA ALA A 166 -3.37 -6.17 14.33
C ALA A 166 -4.45 -5.57 15.25
N PHE A 167 -4.07 -5.05 16.43
CA PHE A 167 -5.00 -4.33 17.31
C PHE A 167 -5.38 -2.95 16.77
N ALA A 168 -4.43 -2.18 16.23
CA ALA A 168 -4.70 -0.88 15.61
C ALA A 168 -5.53 -1.03 14.33
N GLU A 169 -5.28 -2.07 13.54
CA GLU A 169 -6.13 -2.47 12.44
C GLU A 169 -7.53 -2.83 12.94
N ARG A 170 -7.63 -3.70 13.95
CA ARG A 170 -8.92 -4.09 14.54
C ARG A 170 -9.69 -2.91 15.16
N TRP A 171 -9.02 -1.90 15.71
CA TRP A 171 -9.65 -0.77 16.41
C TRP A 171 -9.88 0.47 15.55
N ILE A 172 -8.95 0.83 14.69
CA ILE A 172 -9.09 2.00 13.79
C ILE A 172 -9.89 1.60 12.53
N PHE A 173 -9.75 0.36 12.05
CA PHE A 173 -10.27 -0.08 10.75
C PHE A 173 -11.37 -1.17 10.84
N GLY A 174 -11.21 -2.14 11.76
CA GLY A 174 -12.11 -3.29 11.87
C GLY A 174 -13.45 -3.05 12.58
N LYS A 175 -13.53 -2.12 13.55
CA LYS A 175 -14.76 -1.88 14.35
C LYS A 175 -15.57 -0.64 13.97
N LEU A 176 -15.00 0.32 13.24
CA LEU A 176 -15.65 1.63 13.01
C LEU A 176 -15.81 2.04 11.53
N THR A 177 -15.11 1.44 10.56
CA THR A 177 -14.88 2.14 9.27
C THR A 177 -14.92 1.31 7.97
N THR A 178 -14.33 0.10 7.86
CA THR A 178 -14.27 -0.63 6.57
C THR A 178 -14.87 -2.04 6.57
N GLY A 179 -14.90 -2.74 7.72
CA GLY A 179 -15.43 -4.12 7.79
C GLY A 179 -14.56 -5.17 7.07
N VAL A 180 -13.34 -4.80 6.66
CA VAL A 180 -12.31 -5.65 6.05
C VAL A 180 -11.10 -5.66 6.96
N TYR A 181 -10.51 -6.84 7.16
CA TYR A 181 -9.17 -7.02 7.71
C TYR A 181 -8.21 -7.20 6.52
N ALA A 182 -7.26 -6.29 6.34
CA ALA A 182 -6.41 -6.24 5.14
C ALA A 182 -5.06 -6.92 5.43
N ASN A 183 -4.96 -8.22 5.12
CA ASN A 183 -3.70 -8.96 5.24
C ASN A 183 -2.55 -8.29 4.45
N ALA A 184 -2.85 -7.71 3.28
CA ALA A 184 -1.89 -6.97 2.47
C ALA A 184 -1.34 -5.71 3.16
N ASP A 185 -2.12 -5.04 4.02
CA ASP A 185 -1.62 -3.91 4.83
C ASP A 185 -0.58 -4.37 5.85
N LEU A 186 -0.83 -5.50 6.51
CA LEU A 186 0.11 -6.06 7.49
C LEU A 186 1.43 -6.43 6.82
N VAL A 187 1.35 -7.05 5.64
CA VAL A 187 2.50 -7.37 4.81
C VAL A 187 3.26 -6.10 4.45
N ALA A 188 2.58 -5.07 3.93
CA ALA A 188 3.21 -3.79 3.60
C ALA A 188 3.88 -3.12 4.83
N ASN A 189 3.23 -3.15 6.00
CA ASN A 189 3.78 -2.61 7.24
C ASN A 189 5.07 -3.35 7.67
N TYR A 190 5.03 -4.69 7.62
CA TYR A 190 6.18 -5.54 7.97
C TYR A 190 7.33 -5.38 6.97
N GLU A 191 7.01 -5.34 5.69
CA GLU A 191 8.00 -5.11 4.63
C GLU A 191 8.63 -3.72 4.73
N GLY A 192 7.85 -2.72 5.15
CA GLY A 192 8.34 -1.39 5.49
C GLY A 192 9.29 -1.39 6.68
N MET A 193 8.99 -2.16 7.73
CA MET A 193 9.92 -2.35 8.85
C MET A 193 11.25 -2.94 8.38
N ARG A 194 11.21 -3.96 7.53
CA ARG A 194 12.40 -4.56 6.93
C ARG A 194 13.15 -3.59 6.05
N PHE A 195 12.47 -2.73 5.30
CA PHE A 195 13.12 -1.66 4.55
C PHE A 195 13.94 -0.74 5.46
N TYR A 196 13.35 -0.21 6.54
CA TYR A 196 14.09 0.66 7.46
C TYR A 196 15.26 -0.04 8.16
N ALA A 197 15.15 -1.35 8.43
CA ALA A 197 16.29 -2.14 8.90
C ALA A 197 17.36 -2.26 7.81
N SER A 198 16.97 -2.61 6.58
CA SER A 198 17.87 -2.78 5.44
C SER A 198 18.59 -1.50 5.02
N LEU A 199 18.14 -0.33 5.48
CA LEU A 199 18.89 0.91 5.30
C LEU A 199 20.28 0.83 5.96
N PHE A 200 20.41 0.14 7.09
CA PHE A 200 21.61 0.19 7.94
C PHE A 200 22.15 -1.18 8.36
N GLU A 201 21.43 -2.25 8.05
CA GLU A 201 21.76 -3.62 8.46
C GLU A 201 21.93 -4.49 7.20
N ASP A 202 23.06 -5.19 7.13
CA ASP A 202 23.33 -6.21 6.11
C ASP A 202 22.40 -7.41 6.30
N ASP A 203 22.20 -8.19 5.23
CA ASP A 203 21.49 -9.46 5.23
C ASP A 203 20.03 -9.43 5.71
N VAL A 204 19.44 -8.24 5.88
CA VAL A 204 17.97 -8.10 6.03
C VAL A 204 17.27 -8.71 4.82
N ARG A 205 17.90 -8.62 3.65
CA ARG A 205 17.68 -9.52 2.51
C ARG A 205 18.91 -10.39 2.38
N SER A 206 18.73 -11.70 2.40
CA SER A 206 19.84 -12.65 2.32
C SER A 206 20.77 -12.31 1.14
N GLY A 207 22.06 -12.13 1.46
CA GLY A 207 23.11 -11.83 0.50
C GLY A 207 23.18 -10.36 0.07
N LYS A 208 22.44 -9.44 0.69
CA LYS A 208 22.46 -8.01 0.34
C LYS A 208 23.05 -7.17 1.48
N PRO A 209 23.99 -6.24 1.18
CA PRO A 209 24.47 -5.30 2.17
C PRO A 209 23.38 -4.29 2.56
N ALA A 210 23.64 -3.45 3.55
CA ALA A 210 22.84 -2.28 3.87
C ALA A 210 22.74 -1.35 2.65
N VAL A 211 21.61 -0.65 2.51
CA VAL A 211 21.41 0.34 1.44
C VAL A 211 22.31 1.56 1.65
N VAL A 212 22.55 1.94 2.91
CA VAL A 212 23.35 3.11 3.28
C VAL A 212 24.62 2.67 4.02
N GLY A 213 25.77 3.01 3.45
CA GLY A 213 27.06 2.98 4.12
C GLY A 213 27.39 4.32 4.78
N TRP A 214 28.40 4.33 5.66
CA TRP A 214 28.87 5.55 6.33
C TRP A 214 30.37 5.74 6.08
N SER A 215 30.73 6.94 5.63
CA SER A 215 32.12 7.39 5.39
C SER A 215 32.44 8.60 6.26
N GLU A 216 33.68 9.11 6.19
CA GLU A 216 34.08 10.36 6.86
C GLU A 216 33.26 11.57 6.38
N ASP A 217 32.90 11.58 5.10
CA ASP A 217 32.11 12.66 4.48
C ASP A 217 30.59 12.52 4.68
N GLY A 218 30.16 11.45 5.36
CA GLY A 218 28.76 11.17 5.67
C GLY A 218 28.21 9.90 4.99
N PRO A 219 26.88 9.78 4.87
CA PRO A 219 26.23 8.59 4.35
C PRO A 219 26.45 8.46 2.84
N VAL A 220 26.69 7.25 2.38
CA VAL A 220 26.82 6.89 0.96
C VAL A 220 25.81 5.81 0.61
N ILE A 221 25.25 5.85 -0.60
CA ILE A 221 24.34 4.79 -1.07
C ILE A 221 25.19 3.60 -1.50
N ALA A 222 25.28 2.59 -0.65
CA ALA A 222 26.12 1.41 -0.85
C ALA A 222 25.52 0.43 -1.88
N ARG A 223 24.20 0.44 -2.02
CA ARG A 223 23.48 -0.26 -3.09
C ARG A 223 22.15 0.41 -3.41
N PRO A 224 21.57 0.22 -4.60
CA PRO A 224 20.24 0.72 -4.88
C PRO A 224 19.18 -0.03 -4.06
N PHE A 225 18.13 0.71 -3.71
CA PHE A 225 16.84 0.16 -3.31
C PHE A 225 16.12 -0.44 -4.54
N THR A 226 15.35 -1.51 -4.33
CA THR A 226 14.37 -1.97 -5.32
C THR A 226 13.11 -2.49 -4.63
N TRP A 227 11.94 -2.20 -5.21
CA TRP A 227 10.66 -2.69 -4.72
C TRP A 227 10.54 -4.21 -4.79
N THR A 228 11.27 -4.88 -5.69
CA THR A 228 11.24 -6.36 -5.78
C THR A 228 11.82 -7.04 -4.54
N ASP A 229 12.53 -6.31 -3.68
CA ASP A 229 12.94 -6.85 -2.39
C ASP A 229 11.74 -7.01 -1.45
N HIS A 230 10.69 -6.21 -1.62
CA HIS A 230 9.62 -6.04 -0.64
C HIS A 230 8.25 -6.45 -1.15
N VAL A 231 7.95 -6.15 -2.41
CA VAL A 231 6.69 -6.45 -3.08
C VAL A 231 6.66 -7.95 -3.40
N THR A 232 5.61 -8.60 -2.93
CA THR A 232 5.30 -10.01 -3.16
C THR A 232 3.82 -10.12 -3.53
N ASP A 233 3.39 -11.28 -4.02
CA ASP A 233 1.97 -11.53 -4.32
C ASP A 233 1.06 -11.27 -3.10
N TYR A 234 1.58 -11.29 -1.88
CA TYR A 234 0.84 -10.98 -0.66
C TYR A 234 0.51 -9.50 -0.46
N TRP A 235 0.98 -8.61 -1.35
CA TRP A 235 0.50 -7.23 -1.48
C TRP A 235 -0.78 -7.12 -2.34
N ASP A 236 -1.19 -8.22 -2.98
CA ASP A 236 -2.43 -8.33 -3.76
C ASP A 236 -3.55 -8.91 -2.89
N GLU A 237 -4.55 -8.10 -2.54
CA GLU A 237 -5.70 -8.47 -1.69
C GLU A 237 -6.59 -9.55 -2.32
N ALA A 238 -6.48 -9.81 -3.62
CA ALA A 238 -7.18 -10.94 -4.25
C ALA A 238 -6.38 -12.25 -4.19
N LEU A 239 -5.06 -12.18 -3.99
CA LEU A 239 -4.19 -13.35 -3.76
C LEU A 239 -4.02 -13.63 -2.27
N ASN A 240 -3.99 -12.59 -1.44
CA ASN A 240 -3.90 -12.62 0.01
C ASN A 240 -5.15 -11.96 0.63
N PRO A 241 -6.34 -12.58 0.48
CA PRO A 241 -7.56 -12.05 1.07
C PRO A 241 -7.47 -12.10 2.59
N GLY A 242 -8.15 -11.17 3.26
CA GLY A 242 -8.35 -11.21 4.70
C GLY A 242 -9.83 -11.33 5.07
N PRO A 243 -10.13 -11.63 6.35
CA PRO A 243 -11.50 -11.77 6.83
C PRO A 243 -12.30 -10.49 6.63
N MET A 244 -13.58 -10.67 6.33
CA MET A 244 -14.50 -9.56 6.17
C MET A 244 -15.84 -9.84 6.84
N VAL A 245 -16.62 -8.78 7.06
CA VAL A 245 -17.96 -8.97 7.62
C VAL A 245 -18.81 -9.86 6.69
N PRO A 246 -19.67 -10.76 7.20
CA PRO A 246 -20.35 -11.76 6.37
C PRO A 246 -21.16 -11.21 5.19
N ALA A 247 -21.77 -10.04 5.37
CA ALA A 247 -22.51 -9.37 4.30
C ALA A 247 -21.61 -8.90 3.14
N LEU A 248 -20.38 -8.52 3.46
CA LEU A 248 -19.37 -8.13 2.49
C LEU A 248 -18.83 -9.37 1.77
N GLU A 249 -18.49 -10.41 2.54
CA GLU A 249 -17.99 -11.69 2.03
C GLU A 249 -18.95 -12.31 1.02
N LYS A 250 -20.23 -12.42 1.38
CA LYS A 250 -21.26 -12.98 0.49
C LYS A 250 -21.34 -12.25 -0.84
N ARG A 251 -21.23 -10.91 -0.83
CA ARG A 251 -21.32 -10.09 -2.03
C ARG A 251 -20.06 -10.17 -2.87
N LEU A 252 -18.88 -10.18 -2.24
CA LEU A 252 -17.62 -10.37 -2.93
C LEU A 252 -17.55 -11.75 -3.57
N HIS A 253 -17.89 -12.80 -2.82
CA HIS A 253 -17.95 -14.18 -3.31
C HIS A 253 -18.84 -14.30 -4.55
N ALA A 254 -20.05 -13.73 -4.52
CA ALA A 254 -20.94 -13.71 -5.67
C ALA A 254 -20.32 -13.01 -6.91
N ARG A 255 -19.52 -11.97 -6.72
CA ARG A 255 -18.80 -11.32 -7.83
C ARG A 255 -17.63 -12.16 -8.32
N MET A 256 -16.89 -12.79 -7.42
CA MET A 256 -15.78 -13.69 -7.76
C MET A 256 -16.26 -14.86 -8.61
N LEU A 257 -17.42 -15.45 -8.29
CA LEU A 257 -18.05 -16.47 -9.12
C LEU A 257 -18.27 -15.99 -10.58
N GLY A 258 -18.69 -14.73 -10.76
CA GLY A 258 -18.83 -14.11 -12.09
C GLY A 258 -17.52 -13.84 -12.83
N LEU A 259 -16.37 -14.01 -12.17
CA LEU A 259 -15.04 -13.87 -12.75
C LEU A 259 -14.37 -15.23 -13.01
N CYS A 260 -15.00 -16.35 -12.62
CA CYS A 260 -14.36 -17.66 -12.69
C CYS A 260 -14.04 -18.14 -14.11
N ASP A 261 -14.79 -17.73 -15.13
CA ASP A 261 -14.44 -18.08 -16.52
C ASP A 261 -13.14 -17.43 -16.95
N ALA A 262 -12.94 -16.16 -16.59
CA ALA A 262 -11.67 -15.47 -16.81
C ALA A 262 -10.54 -16.06 -15.98
N ALA A 263 -10.82 -16.48 -14.74
CA ALA A 263 -9.85 -17.12 -13.87
C ALA A 263 -9.39 -18.48 -14.42
N ARG A 264 -10.32 -19.31 -14.92
CA ARG A 264 -10.01 -20.58 -15.59
C ARG A 264 -9.27 -20.38 -16.91
N ALA A 265 -9.58 -19.33 -17.66
CA ALA A 265 -8.88 -19.01 -18.91
C ALA A 265 -7.44 -18.49 -18.69
N ALA A 266 -7.16 -17.89 -17.53
CA ALA A 266 -5.86 -17.28 -17.23
C ALA A 266 -5.44 -17.51 -15.76
N PRO A 267 -5.24 -18.77 -15.30
CA PRO A 267 -5.06 -19.09 -13.88
C PRO A 267 -3.86 -18.39 -13.23
N ALA A 268 -2.78 -18.18 -13.99
CA ALA A 268 -1.60 -17.45 -13.53
C ALA A 268 -1.88 -15.99 -13.14
N ALA A 269 -2.94 -15.37 -13.67
CA ALA A 269 -3.34 -14.03 -13.26
C ALA A 269 -4.14 -14.03 -11.95
N TYR A 270 -4.60 -15.18 -11.45
CA TYR A 270 -5.56 -15.30 -10.33
C TYR A 270 -5.05 -16.17 -9.17
N SER A 271 -3.82 -16.68 -9.26
CA SER A 271 -3.20 -17.53 -8.24
C SER A 271 -1.78 -17.06 -7.95
N SER A 272 -1.31 -17.32 -6.74
CA SER A 272 0.08 -17.15 -6.34
C SER A 272 0.79 -18.50 -6.44
N PRO A 273 1.87 -18.64 -7.24
CA PRO A 273 2.63 -19.89 -7.29
C PRO A 273 3.44 -20.16 -6.01
N GLU A 274 3.64 -19.14 -5.17
CA GLU A 274 4.43 -19.21 -3.93
C GLU A 274 3.56 -19.08 -2.67
N ASP A 275 2.25 -19.37 -2.75
CA ASP A 275 1.28 -19.11 -1.67
C ASP A 275 1.72 -19.68 -0.31
N ASP A 276 2.07 -20.97 -0.25
CA ASP A 276 2.50 -21.61 1.01
C ASP A 276 3.79 -20.99 1.58
N ALA A 277 4.78 -20.71 0.73
CA ALA A 277 6.03 -20.10 1.14
C ALA A 277 5.85 -18.65 1.63
N LEU A 278 4.94 -17.90 0.99
CA LEU A 278 4.57 -16.56 1.43
C LEU A 278 3.78 -16.61 2.74
N TRP A 279 2.88 -17.58 2.92
CA TRP A 279 2.16 -17.78 4.18
C TRP A 279 3.12 -17.99 5.34
N GLU A 280 4.07 -18.92 5.19
CA GLU A 280 5.10 -19.21 6.18
C GLU A 280 5.97 -17.96 6.47
N ARG A 281 6.44 -17.27 5.42
CA ARG A 281 7.25 -16.04 5.55
C ARG A 281 6.58 -14.97 6.42
N TYR A 282 5.26 -14.88 6.39
CA TYR A 282 4.49 -13.85 7.06
C TYR A 282 3.72 -14.35 8.29
N GLU A 283 3.90 -15.60 8.73
CA GLU A 283 3.10 -16.20 9.81
C GLU A 283 3.07 -15.36 11.09
N LYS A 284 4.22 -14.73 11.42
CA LYS A 284 4.41 -13.99 12.67
C LYS A 284 3.73 -12.63 12.72
N ILE A 285 3.30 -12.08 11.58
CA ILE A 285 2.70 -10.74 11.53
C ILE A 285 1.20 -10.76 11.86
N GLY A 286 0.65 -11.93 12.13
CA GLY A 286 -0.73 -12.11 12.54
C GLY A 286 -1.71 -12.08 11.36
N LEU A 287 -1.31 -12.63 10.21
CA LEU A 287 -2.24 -12.87 9.10
C LEU A 287 -3.47 -13.65 9.59
N LYS A 288 -4.60 -13.38 8.95
CA LYS A 288 -5.84 -14.10 9.23
C LYS A 288 -6.23 -14.92 8.03
N ASP A 289 -6.41 -16.21 8.26
CA ASP A 289 -6.73 -17.14 7.19
C ASP A 289 -8.11 -16.82 6.62
N ALA A 290 -8.12 -16.44 5.36
CA ALA A 290 -9.29 -16.28 4.53
C ALA A 290 -9.05 -16.88 3.14
N ARG A 291 -8.17 -17.90 3.04
CA ARG A 291 -7.81 -18.54 1.77
C ARG A 291 -9.00 -19.20 1.08
N HIS A 292 -10.10 -19.46 1.80
CA HIS A 292 -11.37 -19.87 1.20
C HIS A 292 -11.93 -18.83 0.22
N MET A 293 -11.53 -17.56 0.34
CA MET A 293 -11.85 -16.44 -0.55
C MET A 293 -10.79 -16.17 -1.63
N GLN A 294 -9.81 -17.06 -1.84
CA GLN A 294 -8.94 -17.02 -3.02
C GLN A 294 -9.67 -17.57 -4.25
N PHE A 295 -9.26 -17.15 -5.44
CA PHE A 295 -9.84 -17.66 -6.70
C PHE A 295 -9.61 -19.15 -6.92
N THR A 296 -8.49 -19.70 -6.44
CA THR A 296 -8.21 -21.15 -6.45
C THR A 296 -9.29 -21.93 -5.71
N SER A 297 -9.70 -21.45 -4.53
CA SER A 297 -10.81 -22.02 -3.75
C SER A 297 -12.17 -21.75 -4.40
N VAL A 298 -12.51 -20.48 -4.68
CA VAL A 298 -13.85 -20.07 -5.14
C VAL A 298 -14.19 -20.61 -6.54
N CYS A 299 -13.21 -20.68 -7.44
CA CYS A 299 -13.41 -21.09 -8.83
C CYS A 299 -12.95 -22.52 -9.12
N SER A 300 -12.40 -23.21 -8.13
CA SER A 300 -11.83 -24.57 -8.24
C SER A 300 -10.78 -24.65 -9.36
N LEU A 301 -9.76 -23.80 -9.27
CA LEU A 301 -8.64 -23.74 -10.22
C LEU A 301 -7.57 -24.79 -9.91
#